data_AF-A0A545UQB0-F1
#
_entry.id   AF-A0A545UQB0-F1
#
_cell.length_a   1.000
_cell.length_b   1.000
_cell.length_c   1.000
_cell.angle_alpha   90.00
_cell.angle_beta   90.00
_cell.angle_gamma   90.00
#
_symmetry.space_group_name_H-M   'P 1'
#
loop_
_entity.id
_entity.type
_entity.pdbx_description
1 polymer ?
#
loop_
_entity_poly.entity_id
_entity_poly.type
_entity_poly.pdbx_seq_one_letter_code
_entity_poly.pdbx_strand_id
1 'polypeptide(L)'
;MSTPEYTNPRLEEYFLSSTLSGRLPNRIVATTFEWKPNEVFQSGDYLQGLFRLLPLEIIHDCFQQLDIATLVSIACTSKGMNRVIGSLPKLRALLDCAPDAMRAVAASRTRGIVICADMYQKLISPVCDSCENAGTFLYLLSCTRLCGHCLNSNERYRALRPMQAVEQYALDISDIRNLPTLIVPKYCQKDHHYRCRSYRQQINTTGWHLIDELEVQRLSIGVHGSVEQAKRAGAERLTKLLRQSDSHESNATWQTSQMLKRRVREMKHLRRRPNVAPEPGPTGRLRFHLLPDVESACSASTNFPWLDLAAQNFGYPVFCEACYAAGTPRRECYYSAPGTNQHMSRFGKVVNGTHSTAYLVRLGLALSKVCINHADLETARITLQKVTEYLPSSVGSTATADSDGHVSSHADYASYYILRIALSWKDDRIDLAEHMYSKLTQYTLHMENDTRTTLVRLLIQIGQDLVAKSEFVAAVRWYRRAAAESSAPPHSGRNTATDETQLKIDERTRLLALRGLVQCLTSPGPGDSLDEATSIVRIAQAEFGERRVEVLEMLVMVQAAKGDASDALTDLLEILLP
;
A
#
# COMPACT_ATOMS: atom_id res chain seq x y z
N MET A 1 3.50 24.00 -15.56
CA MET A 1 2.88 24.71 -14.41
C MET A 1 3.10 23.85 -13.19
N SER A 2 4.08 24.24 -12.38
CA SER A 2 4.62 23.53 -11.22
C SER A 2 3.58 23.49 -10.11
N THR A 3 3.20 22.29 -9.68
CA THR A 3 2.40 22.08 -8.47
C THR A 3 3.19 22.57 -7.25
N PRO A 4 2.62 23.41 -6.38
CA PRO A 4 3.35 23.89 -5.22
C PRO A 4 3.42 22.74 -4.19
N GLU A 5 4.64 22.30 -3.88
CA GLU A 5 4.99 21.31 -2.85
C GLU A 5 4.53 21.76 -1.46
N TYR A 6 3.26 21.54 -1.09
CA TYR A 6 2.74 21.86 0.25
C TYR A 6 1.73 20.83 0.77
N THR A 7 1.92 19.57 0.40
CA THR A 7 1.36 18.42 1.10
C THR A 7 2.49 17.80 1.93
N ASN A 8 2.20 17.30 3.14
CA ASN A 8 3.13 16.41 3.81
C ASN A 8 3.28 15.17 2.90
N PRO A 9 4.45 14.96 2.23
CA PRO A 9 4.55 14.02 1.12
C PRO A 9 4.39 12.56 1.56
N ARG A 10 4.32 12.29 2.87
CA ARG A 10 4.14 10.95 3.45
C ARG A 10 2.77 10.72 4.10
N LEU A 11 1.98 11.77 4.31
CA LEU A 11 0.69 11.70 5.00
C LEU A 11 -0.50 12.27 4.19
N GLU A 12 -0.26 12.76 2.96
CA GLU A 12 -1.29 13.35 2.07
C GLU A 12 -2.22 14.36 2.78
N GLU A 13 -1.70 15.10 3.76
CA GLU A 13 -2.51 16.00 4.56
C GLU A 13 -2.99 17.19 3.74
N TYR A 14 -4.31 17.38 3.68
CA TYR A 14 -4.88 18.64 3.24
C TYR A 14 -4.60 19.71 4.31
N PHE A 15 -3.78 20.70 3.98
CA PHE A 15 -3.41 21.84 4.84
C PHE A 15 -4.62 22.62 5.42
N LEU A 16 -5.82 22.42 4.85
CA LEU A 16 -7.08 23.03 5.28
C LEU A 16 -7.97 22.14 6.14
N SER A 17 -7.46 21.02 6.69
CA SER A 17 -8.27 20.12 7.54
C SER A 17 -8.99 20.93 8.63
N SER A 18 -10.32 20.87 8.65
CA SER A 18 -11.18 21.60 9.62
C SER A 18 -11.06 21.06 11.05
N THR A 19 -10.19 20.06 11.26
CA THR A 19 -9.98 19.34 12.51
C THR A 19 -8.97 20.03 13.43
N LEU A 20 -8.85 19.54 14.66
CA LEU A 20 -7.89 20.05 15.65
C LEU A 20 -6.43 19.93 15.19
N SER A 21 -6.10 18.96 14.35
CA SER A 21 -4.75 18.81 13.79
C SER A 21 -4.32 20.04 13.00
N GLY A 22 -5.21 20.63 12.20
CA GLY A 22 -4.97 21.89 11.48
C GLY A 22 -4.99 23.16 12.35
N ARG A 23 -5.10 23.04 13.68
CA ARG A 23 -4.96 24.16 14.63
C ARG A 23 -3.63 24.16 15.35
N LEU A 24 -2.99 22.99 15.41
CA LEU A 24 -1.77 22.75 16.16
C LEU A 24 -0.59 22.80 15.18
N PRO A 25 0.55 23.42 15.55
CA PRO A 25 1.69 23.52 14.64
C PRO A 25 2.17 22.14 14.19
N ASN A 26 2.42 21.93 12.90
CA ASN A 26 2.77 20.61 12.37
C ASN A 26 4.15 20.15 12.91
N ARG A 27 4.28 18.90 13.38
CA ARG A 27 5.58 18.30 13.74
C ARG A 27 5.72 16.99 12.97
N ILE A 28 6.51 17.04 11.90
CA ILE A 28 6.73 15.93 10.97
C ILE A 28 7.51 14.83 11.70
N VAL A 29 6.88 13.69 11.99
CA VAL A 29 7.61 12.45 12.24
C VAL A 29 6.77 11.26 11.73
N ALA A 30 6.98 10.90 10.46
CA ALA A 30 6.71 9.54 10.00
C ALA A 30 8.07 8.83 9.94
N THR A 31 8.41 8.13 11.01
CA THR A 31 9.59 7.27 11.13
C THR A 31 9.16 5.81 10.97
N THR A 32 10.04 4.96 10.46
CA THR A 32 9.92 3.51 10.66
C THR A 32 9.85 3.28 12.17
N PHE A 33 8.76 2.68 12.65
CA PHE A 33 8.59 2.46 14.07
C PHE A 33 9.51 1.32 14.50
N GLU A 34 10.46 1.64 15.36
CA GLU A 34 11.42 0.66 15.87
C GLU A 34 11.09 0.41 17.35
N TRP A 35 10.55 -0.77 17.63
CA TRP A 35 10.28 -1.21 19.00
C TRP A 35 11.61 -1.46 19.70
N LYS A 36 12.11 -0.49 20.45
CA LYS A 36 13.27 -0.72 21.31
C LYS A 36 12.82 -1.66 22.43
N PRO A 37 13.44 -2.84 22.59
CA PRO A 37 13.16 -3.68 23.74
C PRO A 37 13.38 -2.85 25.00
N ASN A 38 12.40 -2.85 25.90
CA ASN A 38 12.43 -2.12 27.15
C ASN A 38 13.84 -2.20 27.75
N GLU A 39 14.50 -1.05 27.96
CA GLU A 39 15.52 -0.99 28.98
C GLU A 39 14.88 -1.58 30.23
N VAL A 40 15.44 -2.68 30.75
CA VAL A 40 14.85 -3.43 31.86
C VAL A 40 14.59 -2.45 32.99
N PHE A 41 13.33 -2.09 33.17
CA PHE A 41 12.94 -1.11 34.17
C PHE A 41 12.99 -1.82 35.53
N GLN A 42 14.11 -1.67 36.24
CA GLN A 42 14.22 -2.16 37.61
C GLN A 42 13.37 -1.27 38.52
N SER A 43 12.13 -1.72 38.78
CA SER A 43 11.13 -1.03 39.61
C SER A 43 11.61 -0.76 41.05
N GLY A 44 12.61 -1.52 41.52
CA GLY A 44 13.07 -1.57 42.90
C GLY A 44 13.72 -0.30 43.47
N ASP A 45 14.29 0.56 42.61
CA ASP A 45 15.11 1.71 43.05
C ASP A 45 14.42 3.08 42.93
N TYR A 46 13.30 3.15 42.22
CA TYR A 46 12.67 4.45 41.85
C TYR A 46 11.25 4.65 42.38
N LEU A 47 10.56 3.58 42.81
CA LEU A 47 9.21 3.65 43.36
C LEU A 47 9.21 3.59 44.88
N GLN A 48 8.43 4.46 45.53
CA GLN A 48 8.27 4.51 46.99
C GLN A 48 6.89 4.00 47.40
N GLY A 49 6.77 3.50 48.64
CA GLY A 49 5.50 3.07 49.22
C GLY A 49 4.95 1.76 48.63
N LEU A 50 3.63 1.61 48.61
CA LEU A 50 2.92 0.38 48.20
C LEU A 50 3.22 -0.06 46.76
N PHE A 51 3.60 0.86 45.87
CA PHE A 51 3.93 0.55 44.47
C PHE A 51 5.21 -0.28 44.31
N ARG A 52 6.08 -0.34 45.33
CA ARG A 52 7.27 -1.21 45.31
C ARG A 52 6.91 -2.70 45.41
N LEU A 53 5.72 -3.01 45.93
CA LEU A 53 5.25 -4.38 46.16
C LEU A 53 4.49 -4.96 44.96
N LEU A 54 4.15 -4.13 43.97
CA LEU A 54 3.38 -4.54 42.80
C LEU A 54 4.33 -4.82 41.62
N PRO A 55 4.13 -5.92 40.87
CA PRO A 55 4.81 -6.15 39.60
C PRO A 55 4.53 -5.01 38.62
N LEU A 56 5.50 -4.70 37.76
CA LEU A 56 5.42 -3.58 36.83
C LEU A 56 4.24 -3.74 35.86
N GLU A 57 3.93 -4.98 35.49
CA GLU A 57 2.82 -5.37 34.61
C GLU A 57 1.47 -4.95 35.20
N ILE A 58 1.27 -5.17 36.51
CA ILE A 58 0.04 -4.77 37.20
C ILE A 58 -0.08 -3.25 37.27
N ILE A 59 1.03 -2.56 37.54
CA ILE A 59 1.06 -1.09 37.55
C ILE A 59 0.72 -0.55 36.15
N HIS A 60 1.30 -1.16 35.11
CA HIS A 60 1.02 -0.81 33.71
C HIS A 60 -0.44 -1.05 33.36
N ASP A 61 -1.00 -2.18 33.79
CA ASP A 61 -2.39 -2.54 33.55
C ASP A 61 -3.39 -1.64 34.27
N CYS A 62 -3.07 -1.17 35.47
CA CYS A 62 -3.87 -0.18 36.17
C CYS A 62 -3.77 1.20 35.50
N PHE A 63 -2.56 1.66 35.19
CA PHE A 63 -2.35 3.00 34.65
C PHE A 63 -2.85 3.16 33.22
N GLN A 64 -2.78 2.14 32.37
CA GLN A 64 -3.34 2.24 31.02
C GLN A 64 -4.86 2.47 30.99
N GLN A 65 -5.58 2.20 32.08
CA GLN A 65 -7.02 2.47 32.22
C GLN A 65 -7.32 3.90 32.67
N LEU A 66 -6.31 4.70 32.99
CA LEU A 66 -6.47 6.10 33.35
C LEU A 66 -6.54 6.97 32.09
N ASP A 67 -7.19 8.12 32.22
CA ASP A 67 -7.18 9.12 31.16
C ASP A 67 -5.80 9.79 31.03
N ILE A 68 -5.50 10.26 29.82
CA ILE A 68 -4.19 10.82 29.48
C ILE A 68 -3.83 12.02 30.39
N ALA A 69 -4.80 12.86 30.75
CA ALA A 69 -4.52 14.02 31.61
C ALA A 69 -4.19 13.60 33.04
N THR A 70 -4.85 12.56 33.55
CA THR A 70 -4.50 11.95 34.85
C THR A 70 -3.13 11.30 34.81
N LEU A 71 -2.77 10.59 33.73
CA LEU A 71 -1.42 10.03 33.56
C LEU A 71 -0.33 11.09 33.59
N VAL A 72 -0.53 12.21 32.90
CA VAL A 72 0.40 13.35 32.93
C VAL A 72 0.51 13.94 34.34
N SER A 73 -0.62 14.05 35.05
CA SER A 73 -0.63 14.57 36.43
C SER A 73 0.16 13.65 37.38
N ILE A 74 -0.02 12.33 37.23
CA ILE A 74 0.71 11.30 37.99
C ILE A 74 2.21 11.36 37.67
N ALA A 75 2.59 11.49 36.39
CA ALA A 75 3.98 11.61 35.96
C ALA A 75 4.71 12.84 36.55
N CYS A 76 3.99 13.88 36.95
CA CYS A 76 4.56 15.09 37.57
C CYS A 76 4.79 14.95 39.09
N THR A 77 4.34 13.87 39.72
CA THR A 77 4.45 13.70 41.19
C THR A 77 5.85 13.34 41.67
N SER A 78 6.60 12.56 40.88
CA SER A 78 7.97 12.14 41.20
C SER A 78 8.73 11.69 39.96
N LYS A 79 10.06 11.69 40.02
CA LYS A 79 10.91 11.18 38.92
C LYS A 79 10.67 9.70 38.64
N GLY A 80 10.43 8.89 39.68
CA GLY A 80 10.13 7.47 39.53
C GLY A 80 8.81 7.23 38.82
N MET A 81 7.77 7.95 39.23
CA MET A 81 6.47 7.87 38.59
C MET A 81 6.51 8.36 37.14
N ASN A 82 7.25 9.43 36.85
CA ASN A 82 7.49 9.89 35.48
C ASN A 82 8.05 8.78 34.59
N ARG A 83 9.06 8.05 35.07
CA ARG A 83 9.65 6.94 34.33
C ARG A 83 8.69 5.77 34.15
N VAL A 84 7.92 5.40 35.17
CA VAL A 84 6.90 4.34 35.06
C VAL A 84 5.86 4.71 34.01
N ILE A 85 5.31 5.92 34.07
CA ILE A 85 4.34 6.39 33.08
C ILE A 85 4.96 6.43 31.68
N GLY A 86 6.22 6.88 31.56
CA GLY A 86 6.97 6.86 30.30
C GLY A 86 7.24 5.46 29.75
N SER A 87 7.29 4.44 30.62
CA SER A 87 7.48 3.03 30.24
C SER A 87 6.19 2.31 29.82
N LEU A 88 5.02 2.96 29.90
CA LEU A 88 3.75 2.35 29.49
C LEU A 88 3.74 2.07 27.98
N PRO A 89 3.65 0.80 27.53
CA PRO A 89 3.79 0.47 26.11
C PRO A 89 2.73 1.15 25.22
N LYS A 90 1.47 1.16 25.69
CA LYS A 90 0.35 1.78 24.96
C LYS A 90 0.48 3.29 24.85
N LEU A 91 0.88 3.96 25.94
CA LEU A 91 1.12 5.41 25.94
C LEU A 91 2.30 5.77 25.04
N ARG A 92 3.37 4.96 25.08
CA ARG A 92 4.55 5.16 24.24
C ARG A 92 4.20 5.05 22.75
N ALA A 93 3.45 4.03 22.36
CA ALA A 93 2.96 3.89 20.99
C ALA A 93 2.11 5.08 20.55
N LEU A 94 1.24 5.62 21.42
CA LEU A 94 0.45 6.82 21.12
C LEU A 94 1.31 8.08 20.97
N LEU A 95 2.31 8.26 21.82
CA LEU A 95 3.25 9.40 21.74
C LEU A 95 4.10 9.35 20.47
N ASP A 96 4.50 8.16 20.04
CA ASP A 96 5.37 7.97 18.86
C ASP A 96 4.57 8.01 17.55
N CYS A 97 3.42 7.33 17.49
CA CYS A 97 2.63 7.21 16.26
C CYS A 97 1.61 8.34 16.07
N ALA A 98 1.03 8.88 17.15
CA ALA A 98 -0.06 9.86 17.09
C ALA A 98 0.19 11.15 17.91
N PRO A 99 1.34 11.83 17.74
CA PRO A 99 1.71 13.00 18.55
C PRO A 99 0.71 14.16 18.41
N ASP A 100 0.09 14.31 17.24
CA ASP A 100 -0.90 15.36 16.98
C ASP A 100 -2.18 15.17 17.78
N ALA A 101 -2.65 13.93 17.86
CA ALA A 101 -3.81 13.59 18.66
C ALA A 101 -3.51 13.77 20.16
N MET A 102 -2.32 13.41 20.62
CA MET A 102 -1.88 13.67 22.00
C MET A 102 -1.86 15.16 22.33
N ARG A 103 -1.36 15.99 21.40
CA ARG A 103 -1.39 17.46 21.55
C ARG A 103 -2.82 18.01 21.53
N ALA A 104 -3.70 17.46 20.71
CA ALA A 104 -5.10 17.83 20.67
C ALA A 104 -5.82 17.51 21.99
N VAL A 105 -5.58 16.33 22.57
CA VAL A 105 -6.08 15.96 23.90
C VAL A 105 -5.60 16.94 24.97
N ALA A 106 -4.31 17.26 24.99
CA ALA A 106 -3.75 18.21 25.95
C ALA A 106 -4.30 19.64 25.78
N ALA A 107 -4.38 20.13 24.54
CA ALA A 107 -4.81 21.49 24.24
C ALA A 107 -6.31 21.70 24.45
N SER A 108 -7.12 20.65 24.24
CA SER A 108 -8.58 20.73 24.29
C SER A 108 -9.17 20.48 25.67
N ARG A 109 -8.32 20.21 26.67
CA ARG A 109 -8.68 20.01 28.09
C ARG A 109 -9.75 18.93 28.29
N THR A 110 -9.73 17.87 27.48
CA THR A 110 -10.63 16.72 27.55
C THR A 110 -10.28 15.80 28.72
N ARG A 111 -10.29 16.33 29.95
CA ARG A 111 -9.95 15.59 31.16
C ARG A 111 -11.01 14.52 31.43
N GLY A 112 -10.59 13.29 31.73
CA GLY A 112 -11.49 12.18 32.04
C GLY A 112 -12.26 11.59 30.85
N ILE A 113 -11.98 12.01 29.61
CA ILE A 113 -12.68 11.51 28.41
C ILE A 113 -11.84 10.46 27.67
N VAL A 114 -10.55 10.75 27.48
CA VAL A 114 -9.69 9.93 26.62
C VAL A 114 -8.83 9.01 27.47
N ILE A 115 -9.29 7.75 27.59
CA ILE A 115 -8.57 6.66 28.27
C ILE A 115 -7.43 6.17 27.37
N CYS A 116 -6.25 5.94 27.95
CA CYS A 116 -5.07 5.52 27.20
C CYS A 116 -5.26 4.18 26.48
N ALA A 117 -5.84 3.19 27.15
CA ALA A 117 -6.13 1.88 26.56
C ALA A 117 -7.09 1.98 25.37
N ASP A 118 -8.18 2.74 25.50
CA ASP A 118 -9.18 2.89 24.44
C ASP A 118 -8.59 3.58 23.21
N MET A 119 -7.85 4.67 23.41
CA MET A 119 -7.19 5.39 22.32
C MET A 119 -6.17 4.50 21.61
N TYR A 120 -5.44 3.65 22.34
CA TYR A 120 -4.54 2.67 21.75
C TYR A 120 -5.27 1.59 20.94
N GLN A 121 -6.42 1.08 21.42
CA GLN A 121 -7.24 0.16 20.64
C GLN A 121 -7.70 0.79 19.32
N LYS A 122 -8.02 2.10 19.33
CA LYS A 122 -8.29 2.83 18.10
C LYS A 122 -7.05 2.97 17.23
N LEU A 123 -5.85 3.13 17.81
CA LEU A 123 -4.60 3.28 17.06
C LEU A 123 -4.27 2.04 16.24
N ILE A 124 -4.52 0.83 16.77
CA ILE A 124 -4.22 -0.43 16.08
C ILE A 124 -5.34 -0.91 15.14
N SER A 125 -6.44 -0.18 15.06
CA SER A 125 -7.56 -0.45 14.16
C SER A 125 -7.53 0.47 12.94
N PRO A 126 -7.57 -0.04 11.70
CA PRO A 126 -7.63 0.81 10.49
C PRO A 126 -9.02 1.34 10.19
N VAL A 127 -10.06 0.79 10.82
CA VAL A 127 -11.46 0.97 10.40
C VAL A 127 -12.22 2.02 11.21
N CYS A 128 -13.23 2.60 10.56
CA CYS A 128 -14.23 3.46 11.15
C CYS A 128 -15.19 2.63 12.01
N ASP A 129 -15.43 3.08 13.24
CA ASP A 129 -16.33 2.43 14.20
C ASP A 129 -17.80 2.41 13.74
N SER A 130 -18.19 3.27 12.80
CA SER A 130 -19.58 3.36 12.32
C SER A 130 -19.87 2.61 11.02
N CYS A 131 -18.88 2.44 10.13
CA CYS A 131 -19.13 1.96 8.76
C CYS A 131 -18.01 1.12 8.17
N GLU A 132 -16.99 0.76 8.96
CA GLU A 132 -15.85 -0.07 8.57
C GLU A 132 -15.04 0.42 7.36
N ASN A 133 -15.22 1.69 6.94
CA ASN A 133 -14.35 2.37 5.97
C ASN A 133 -13.03 2.80 6.64
N ALA A 134 -12.05 3.28 5.84
CA ALA A 134 -10.81 3.83 6.36
C ALA A 134 -11.08 4.92 7.41
N GLY A 135 -10.71 4.66 8.67
CA GLY A 135 -10.87 5.60 9.77
C GLY A 135 -9.66 6.51 9.83
N THR A 136 -9.80 7.79 9.48
CA THR A 136 -8.68 8.75 9.43
C THR A 136 -8.73 9.79 10.55
N PHE A 137 -9.83 9.82 11.32
CA PHE A 137 -10.07 10.78 12.37
C PHE A 137 -10.37 10.08 13.69
N LEU A 138 -9.97 10.71 14.80
CA LEU A 138 -10.42 10.37 16.14
C LEU A 138 -11.31 11.50 16.66
N TYR A 139 -12.56 11.18 16.96
CA TYR A 139 -13.47 12.08 17.66
C TYR A 139 -13.19 12.00 19.16
N LEU A 140 -12.69 13.09 19.72
CA LEU A 140 -12.09 13.10 21.07
C LEU A 140 -13.13 12.95 22.17
N LEU A 141 -14.34 13.47 21.97
CA LEU A 141 -15.41 13.49 22.97
C LEU A 141 -15.95 12.10 23.35
N SER A 142 -15.76 11.09 22.49
CA SER A 142 -16.14 9.69 22.76
C SER A 142 -15.07 8.67 22.36
N CYS A 143 -13.83 9.12 22.15
CA CYS A 143 -12.70 8.29 21.69
C CYS A 143 -13.06 7.34 20.53
N THR A 144 -13.77 7.85 19.53
CA THR A 144 -14.32 7.04 18.42
C THR A 144 -13.54 7.30 17.13
N ARG A 145 -13.12 6.24 16.44
CA ARG A 145 -12.41 6.33 15.16
C ARG A 145 -13.41 6.45 14.01
N LEU A 146 -13.28 7.49 13.18
CA LEU A 146 -14.23 7.84 12.13
C LEU A 146 -13.56 8.06 10.79
N CYS A 147 -14.27 7.72 9.71
CA CYS A 147 -13.95 8.18 8.37
C CYS A 147 -14.49 9.61 8.15
N GLY A 148 -13.97 10.31 7.14
CA GLY A 148 -14.43 11.66 6.81
C GLY A 148 -15.91 11.75 6.45
N HIS A 149 -16.48 10.69 5.87
CA HIS A 149 -17.91 10.66 5.56
C HIS A 149 -18.79 10.63 6.81
N CYS A 150 -18.48 9.75 7.76
CA CYS A 150 -19.24 9.62 9.01
C CYS A 150 -19.08 10.85 9.89
N LEU A 151 -17.87 11.41 9.99
CA LEU A 151 -17.63 12.65 10.72
C LEU A 151 -18.51 13.80 10.19
N ASN A 152 -18.66 13.89 8.86
CA ASN A 152 -19.39 14.99 8.24
C ASN A 152 -20.90 14.76 8.12
N SER A 153 -21.34 13.51 7.95
CA SER A 153 -22.74 13.22 7.60
C SER A 153 -23.57 12.74 8.78
N ASN A 154 -22.93 12.16 9.80
CA ASN A 154 -23.65 11.66 10.96
C ASN A 154 -23.87 12.79 11.98
N GLU A 155 -25.14 13.16 12.18
CA GLU A 155 -25.54 14.22 13.11
C GLU A 155 -25.12 13.92 14.55
N ARG A 156 -24.97 12.64 14.89
CA ARG A 156 -24.54 12.21 16.22
C ARG A 156 -23.22 12.84 16.68
N TYR A 157 -22.30 13.11 15.75
CA TYR A 157 -20.98 13.68 16.08
C TYR A 157 -20.98 15.22 16.09
N ARG A 158 -22.13 15.86 15.85
CA ARG A 158 -22.31 17.32 15.90
C ARG A 158 -22.36 17.79 17.35
N ALA A 159 -21.18 17.99 17.92
CA ALA A 159 -21.03 18.37 19.32
C ALA A 159 -21.85 19.63 19.66
N LEU A 160 -22.56 19.57 20.78
CA LEU A 160 -23.45 20.63 21.22
C LEU A 160 -22.68 21.66 22.05
N ARG A 161 -23.06 22.94 21.92
CA ARG A 161 -22.69 23.94 22.92
C ARG A 161 -23.60 23.81 24.15
N PRO A 162 -23.14 24.22 25.36
CA PRO A 162 -23.94 24.12 26.58
C PRO A 162 -25.36 24.70 26.45
N MET A 163 -25.49 25.88 25.86
CA MET A 163 -26.80 26.51 25.64
C MET A 163 -27.66 25.77 24.60
N GLN A 164 -27.06 25.09 23.62
CA GLN A 164 -27.81 24.24 22.69
C GLN A 164 -28.39 23.02 23.42
N ALA A 165 -27.62 22.40 24.31
CA ALA A 165 -28.13 21.31 25.15
C ALA A 165 -29.29 21.76 26.04
N VAL A 166 -29.16 22.90 26.73
CA VAL A 166 -30.22 23.50 27.57
C VAL A 166 -31.49 23.76 26.79
N GLU A 167 -31.39 24.41 25.62
CA GLU A 167 -32.56 24.84 24.86
C GLU A 167 -33.20 23.68 24.07
N GLN A 168 -32.39 22.77 23.49
CA GLN A 168 -32.91 21.66 22.68
C GLN A 168 -33.44 20.48 23.50
N TYR A 169 -32.88 20.22 24.68
CA TYR A 169 -33.27 19.09 25.55
C TYR A 169 -34.00 19.52 26.83
N ALA A 170 -34.28 20.82 26.98
CA ALA A 170 -34.93 21.39 28.15
C ALA A 170 -34.25 21.06 29.49
N LEU A 171 -32.90 21.04 29.51
CA LEU A 171 -32.08 20.73 30.69
C LEU A 171 -31.71 21.97 31.50
N ASP A 172 -31.26 21.80 32.75
CA ASP A 172 -30.69 22.88 33.55
C ASP A 172 -29.20 23.09 33.22
N ILE A 173 -28.75 24.35 33.25
CA ILE A 173 -27.37 24.68 32.94
C ILE A 173 -26.38 24.10 33.96
N SER A 174 -26.81 23.90 35.20
CA SER A 174 -25.99 23.35 36.29
C SER A 174 -25.63 21.90 36.02
N ASP A 175 -26.58 21.10 35.53
CA ASP A 175 -26.34 19.71 35.15
C ASP A 175 -25.41 19.61 33.94
N ILE A 176 -25.59 20.50 32.97
CA ILE A 176 -24.74 20.57 31.76
C ILE A 176 -23.29 20.93 32.08
N ARG A 177 -23.04 21.78 33.09
CA ARG A 177 -21.68 22.17 33.49
C ARG A 177 -20.86 21.02 34.07
N ASN A 178 -21.53 19.97 34.56
CA ASN A 178 -20.88 18.78 35.09
C ASN A 178 -20.51 17.78 33.99
N LEU A 179 -21.00 17.96 32.76
CA LEU A 179 -20.70 17.06 31.65
C LEU A 179 -19.28 17.25 31.14
N PRO A 180 -18.61 16.17 30.69
CA PRO A 180 -17.30 16.26 30.06
C PRO A 180 -17.34 17.20 28.86
N THR A 181 -16.46 18.20 28.87
CA THR A 181 -16.46 19.30 27.90
C THR A 181 -15.11 19.42 27.23
N LEU A 182 -15.12 19.54 25.91
CA LEU A 182 -13.97 19.86 25.09
C LEU A 182 -13.93 21.38 24.83
N ILE A 183 -12.80 22.02 25.12
CA ILE A 183 -12.59 23.43 24.81
C ILE A 183 -11.78 23.55 23.51
N VAL A 184 -12.36 24.19 22.50
CA VAL A 184 -11.71 24.30 21.20
C VAL A 184 -10.52 25.28 21.29
N PRO A 185 -9.28 24.83 21.03
CA PRO A 185 -8.09 25.66 21.15
C PRO A 185 -8.04 26.75 20.07
N LYS A 186 -7.25 27.80 20.36
CA LYS A 186 -6.94 28.86 19.39
C LYS A 186 -6.05 28.30 18.27
N TYR A 187 -6.22 28.85 17.06
CA TYR A 187 -5.31 28.59 15.94
C TYR A 187 -3.91 29.10 16.26
N CYS A 188 -2.89 28.45 15.68
CA CYS A 188 -1.56 29.06 15.63
C CYS A 188 -1.57 30.31 14.72
N GLN A 189 -0.66 31.25 14.95
CA GLN A 189 -0.65 32.54 14.26
C GLN A 189 -0.47 32.42 12.73
N LYS A 190 0.31 31.43 12.27
CA LYS A 190 0.52 31.13 10.85
C LYS A 190 -0.74 30.60 10.18
N ASP A 191 -1.40 29.61 10.80
CA ASP A 191 -2.62 28.98 10.25
C ASP A 191 -3.83 29.93 10.31
N HIS A 192 -3.89 30.79 11.34
CA HIS A 192 -4.86 31.87 11.41
C HIS A 192 -4.76 32.80 10.19
N HIS A 193 -3.55 33.21 9.80
CA HIS A 193 -3.33 34.09 8.65
C HIS A 193 -3.76 33.45 7.32
N TYR A 194 -3.45 32.17 7.12
CA TYR A 194 -3.87 31.42 5.93
C TYR A 194 -5.38 31.21 5.87
N ARG A 195 -6.03 30.87 6.98
CA ARG A 195 -7.49 30.70 7.03
C ARG A 195 -8.25 31.99 6.77
N CYS A 196 -7.74 33.13 7.22
CA CYS A 196 -8.35 34.43 6.94
C CYS A 196 -8.26 34.83 5.45
N ARG A 197 -7.32 34.26 4.67
CA ARG A 197 -7.09 34.65 3.27
C ARG A 197 -7.70 33.71 2.22
N SER A 198 -7.78 32.39 2.45
CA SER A 198 -7.91 31.46 1.32
C SER A 198 -9.32 30.94 0.97
N TYR A 199 -10.31 30.74 1.85
CA TYR A 199 -11.62 30.20 1.40
C TYR A 199 -12.83 30.53 2.32
N ARG A 200 -13.99 30.69 1.68
CA ARG A 200 -15.39 30.89 2.14
C ARG A 200 -15.69 30.65 3.64
N GLN A 201 -16.26 31.67 4.29
CA GLN A 201 -17.35 31.62 5.32
C GLN A 201 -17.33 30.50 6.40
N GLN A 202 -16.16 29.97 6.79
CA GLN A 202 -16.11 29.02 7.91
C GLN A 202 -16.36 29.73 9.24
N ILE A 203 -17.22 29.14 10.08
CA ILE A 203 -17.54 29.69 11.40
C ILE A 203 -16.32 29.58 12.30
N ASN A 204 -15.92 30.69 12.94
CA ASN A 204 -14.86 30.66 13.94
C ASN A 204 -15.36 29.95 15.20
N THR A 205 -14.88 28.72 15.41
CA THR A 205 -15.24 27.89 16.57
C THR A 205 -14.25 27.99 17.73
N THR A 206 -13.28 28.89 17.66
CA THR A 206 -12.27 29.08 18.72
C THR A 206 -12.91 29.42 20.06
N GLY A 207 -12.50 28.71 21.11
CA GLY A 207 -13.03 28.90 22.47
C GLY A 207 -14.44 28.32 22.68
N TRP A 208 -15.00 27.63 21.69
CA TRP A 208 -16.27 26.91 21.89
C TRP A 208 -16.08 25.82 22.94
N HIS A 209 -17.10 25.68 23.77
CA HIS A 209 -17.25 24.58 24.71
C HIS A 209 -18.17 23.57 24.03
N LEU A 210 -17.66 22.37 23.81
CA LEU A 210 -18.32 21.32 23.06
C LEU A 210 -18.57 20.12 23.96
N ILE A 211 -19.80 19.62 23.93
CA ILE A 211 -20.26 18.48 24.71
C ILE A 211 -20.77 17.44 23.74
N ASP A 212 -20.51 16.17 24.05
CA ASP A 212 -21.00 15.06 23.26
C ASP A 212 -22.52 14.94 23.33
N GLU A 213 -23.18 14.72 22.19
CA GLU A 213 -24.64 14.62 22.16
C GLU A 213 -25.16 13.42 22.96
N LEU A 214 -24.45 12.28 22.99
CA LEU A 214 -24.88 11.10 23.75
C LEU A 214 -24.86 11.33 25.25
N GLU A 215 -23.89 12.08 25.77
CA GLU A 215 -23.86 12.46 27.19
C GLU A 215 -25.06 13.35 27.53
N VAL A 216 -25.42 14.29 26.65
CA VAL A 216 -26.64 15.08 26.79
C VAL A 216 -27.89 14.20 26.73
N GLN A 217 -27.95 13.23 25.82
CA GLN A 217 -29.07 12.29 25.71
C GLN A 217 -29.19 11.42 26.98
N ARG A 218 -28.09 10.88 27.50
CA ARG A 218 -28.06 10.10 28.76
C ARG A 218 -28.59 10.92 29.94
N LEU A 219 -28.11 12.15 30.09
CA LEU A 219 -28.61 13.08 31.11
C LEU A 219 -30.10 13.37 30.92
N SER A 220 -30.54 13.58 29.67
CA SER A 220 -31.94 13.87 29.35
C SER A 220 -32.89 12.73 29.68
N ILE A 221 -32.45 11.48 29.56
CA ILE A 221 -33.24 10.30 29.99
C ILE A 221 -33.42 10.33 31.50
N GLY A 222 -32.39 10.69 32.27
CA GLY A 222 -32.48 10.80 33.73
C GLY A 222 -33.46 11.88 34.20
N VAL A 223 -33.53 13.00 33.47
CA VAL A 223 -34.40 14.15 33.85
C VAL A 223 -35.82 14.00 33.31
N HIS A 224 -35.98 13.62 32.05
CA HIS A 224 -37.28 13.63 31.35
C HIS A 224 -37.87 12.22 31.14
N GLY A 225 -37.14 11.16 31.48
CA GLY A 225 -37.54 9.75 31.27
C GLY A 225 -37.23 9.22 29.87
N SER A 226 -37.21 10.07 28.84
CA SER A 226 -36.82 9.69 27.48
C SER A 226 -36.26 10.87 26.67
N VAL A 227 -35.44 10.54 25.66
CA VAL A 227 -34.88 11.54 24.73
C VAL A 227 -35.99 12.27 23.97
N GLU A 228 -37.05 11.56 23.57
CA GLU A 228 -38.17 12.15 22.83
C GLU A 228 -39.01 13.12 23.69
N GLN A 229 -39.16 12.86 24.98
CA GLN A 229 -39.79 13.79 25.92
C GLN A 229 -38.94 15.05 26.11
N ALA A 230 -37.62 14.89 26.29
CA ALA A 230 -36.69 16.01 26.41
C ALA A 230 -36.71 16.93 25.17
N LYS A 231 -36.65 16.33 23.97
CA LYS A 231 -36.72 17.08 22.70
C LYS A 231 -38.07 17.78 22.51
N ARG A 232 -39.19 17.14 22.91
CA ARG A 232 -40.52 17.77 22.90
C ARG A 232 -40.57 18.98 23.83
N ALA A 233 -40.06 18.85 25.06
CA ALA A 233 -39.98 19.96 26.00
C ALA A 233 -39.11 21.11 25.46
N GLY A 234 -38.01 20.81 24.77
CA GLY A 234 -37.20 21.79 24.07
C GLY A 234 -37.96 22.49 22.92
N ALA A 235 -38.73 21.74 22.14
CA ALA A 235 -39.58 22.28 21.07
C ALA A 235 -40.72 23.18 21.62
N GLU A 236 -41.28 22.84 22.79
CA GLU A 236 -42.25 23.69 23.49
C GLU A 236 -41.62 25.01 23.96
N ARG A 237 -40.39 24.97 24.51
CA ARG A 237 -39.62 26.20 24.83
C ARG A 237 -39.41 27.07 23.60
N LEU A 238 -39.00 26.48 22.47
CA LEU A 238 -38.88 27.20 21.20
C LEU A 238 -40.20 27.85 20.79
N THR A 239 -41.31 27.11 20.88
CA THR A 239 -42.64 27.61 20.51
C THR A 239 -43.05 28.80 21.36
N LYS A 240 -42.76 28.77 22.67
CA LYS A 240 -43.01 29.91 23.57
C LYS A 240 -42.15 31.12 23.19
N LEU A 241 -40.87 30.91 22.89
CA LEU A 241 -39.96 31.99 22.47
C LEU A 241 -40.41 32.64 21.16
N LEU A 242 -40.86 31.85 20.19
CA LEU A 242 -41.37 32.36 18.92
C LEU A 242 -42.63 33.23 19.10
N ARG A 243 -43.55 32.82 19.99
CA ARG A 243 -44.74 33.62 20.32
C ARG A 243 -44.39 34.95 20.98
N GLN A 244 -43.37 34.96 21.85
CA GLN A 244 -42.89 36.19 22.50
C GLN A 244 -42.18 37.13 21.52
N SER A 245 -41.45 36.60 20.54
CA SER A 245 -40.83 37.42 19.48
C SER A 245 -41.85 38.02 18.51
N ASP A 246 -42.97 37.33 18.25
CA ASP A 246 -44.05 37.84 17.40
C ASP A 246 -44.81 39.00 18.07
N SER A 247 -44.79 39.12 19.41
CA SER A 247 -45.41 40.23 20.16
C SER A 247 -44.56 41.51 20.26
N HIS A 248 -43.27 41.44 19.95
CA HIS A 248 -42.34 42.58 19.94
C HIS A 248 -41.74 42.71 18.53
N GLU A 249 -42.47 43.31 17.59
CA GLU A 249 -42.04 43.36 16.19
C GLU A 249 -40.86 44.32 15.94
N SER A 250 -39.75 43.73 15.50
CA SER A 250 -38.92 44.30 14.44
C SER A 250 -38.97 43.32 13.26
N ASN A 251 -39.08 43.81 12.01
CA ASN A 251 -39.24 42.99 10.80
C ASN A 251 -38.16 41.89 10.62
N ALA A 252 -36.99 42.04 11.25
CA ALA A 252 -35.86 41.11 11.14
C ALA A 252 -36.04 39.79 11.91
N THR A 253 -36.76 39.79 13.05
CA THR A 253 -36.96 38.60 13.89
C THR A 253 -38.03 37.66 13.33
N TRP A 254 -39.04 38.20 12.64
CA TRP A 254 -40.09 37.41 11.98
C TRP A 254 -39.54 36.62 10.77
N GLN A 255 -38.70 37.26 9.95
CA GLN A 255 -38.01 36.60 8.83
C GLN A 255 -37.10 35.46 9.30
N THR A 256 -36.39 35.63 10.41
CA THR A 256 -35.53 34.58 11.00
C THR A 256 -36.33 33.41 11.58
N SER A 257 -37.52 33.65 12.14
CA SER A 257 -38.46 32.61 12.62
C SER A 257 -39.00 31.75 11.47
N GLN A 258 -39.41 32.35 10.35
CA GLN A 258 -39.85 31.61 9.16
C GLN A 258 -38.72 30.82 8.50
N MET A 259 -37.50 31.38 8.44
CA MET A 259 -36.31 30.68 7.96
C MET A 259 -35.96 29.44 8.79
N LEU A 260 -36.13 29.51 10.12
CA LEU A 260 -35.90 28.35 11.01
C LEU A 260 -36.89 27.22 10.70
N LYS A 261 -38.19 27.55 10.54
CA LYS A 261 -39.24 26.60 10.15
C LYS A 261 -38.97 25.99 8.76
N ARG A 262 -38.41 26.77 7.82
CA ARG A 262 -38.06 26.33 6.46
C ARG A 262 -36.80 25.46 6.43
N ARG A 263 -35.72 25.86 7.12
CA ARG A 263 -34.48 25.06 7.23
C ARG A 263 -34.72 23.72 7.92
N VAL A 264 -35.50 23.67 8.99
CA VAL A 264 -35.88 22.41 9.65
C VAL A 264 -36.63 21.46 8.69
N ARG A 265 -37.37 21.99 7.71
CA ARG A 265 -38.06 21.21 6.65
C ARG A 265 -37.15 20.83 5.48
N GLU A 266 -36.28 21.74 5.01
CA GLU A 266 -35.35 21.52 3.89
C GLU A 266 -34.14 20.64 4.26
N MET A 267 -33.79 20.52 5.55
CA MET A 267 -32.65 19.72 6.03
C MET A 267 -32.76 18.20 5.78
N LYS A 268 -33.90 17.69 5.30
CA LYS A 268 -34.02 16.29 4.85
C LYS A 268 -33.28 15.98 3.54
N HIS A 269 -32.90 16.98 2.73
CA HIS A 269 -32.51 16.70 1.32
C HIS A 269 -31.32 17.47 0.72
N LEU A 270 -30.43 18.12 1.47
CA LEU A 270 -29.36 18.93 0.83
C LEU A 270 -27.92 18.56 1.24
N ARG A 271 -27.21 17.89 0.31
CA ARG A 271 -25.76 17.62 0.33
C ARG A 271 -24.90 18.70 -0.37
N ARG A 272 -25.45 19.85 -0.78
CA ARG A 272 -24.67 20.92 -1.42
C ARG A 272 -25.11 22.30 -0.94
N ARG A 273 -24.18 23.09 -0.39
CA ARG A 273 -24.36 24.55 -0.20
C ARG A 273 -24.10 25.24 -1.55
N PRO A 274 -25.09 25.95 -2.15
CA PRO A 274 -24.80 26.91 -3.19
C PRO A 274 -24.13 28.15 -2.58
N ASN A 275 -23.43 28.89 -3.42
CA ASN A 275 -22.63 30.06 -3.11
C ASN A 275 -23.52 31.30 -2.83
N VAL A 276 -24.47 31.21 -1.90
CA VAL A 276 -25.37 32.30 -1.51
C VAL A 276 -24.76 33.04 -0.32
N ALA A 277 -24.82 34.37 -0.34
CA ALA A 277 -24.44 35.19 0.83
C ALA A 277 -25.24 34.72 2.06
N PRO A 278 -24.62 34.60 3.25
CA PRO A 278 -25.32 34.14 4.43
C PRO A 278 -26.36 35.19 4.83
N GLU A 279 -27.62 34.89 4.57
CA GLU A 279 -28.77 35.54 5.20
C GLU A 279 -28.50 35.64 6.72
N PRO A 280 -28.78 36.80 7.36
CA PRO A 280 -28.55 36.96 8.79
C PRO A 280 -29.34 35.89 9.56
N GLY A 281 -28.62 34.96 10.16
CA GLY A 281 -29.20 33.86 10.92
C GLY A 281 -29.91 34.34 12.19
N PRO A 282 -30.71 33.46 12.84
CA PRO A 282 -31.41 33.78 14.07
C PRO A 282 -30.44 34.32 15.14
N THR A 283 -30.86 35.35 15.86
CA THR A 283 -30.10 36.00 16.94
C THR A 283 -30.65 35.61 18.32
N GLY A 284 -29.95 35.99 19.38
CA GLY A 284 -30.41 35.73 20.76
C GLY A 284 -30.51 34.24 21.11
N ARG A 285 -31.58 33.85 21.82
CA ARG A 285 -31.80 32.46 22.27
C ARG A 285 -32.22 31.52 21.14
N LEU A 286 -32.88 32.03 20.10
CA LEU A 286 -33.40 31.22 18.98
C LEU A 286 -32.30 30.45 18.24
N ARG A 287 -31.09 31.02 18.16
CA ARG A 287 -29.93 30.38 17.52
C ARG A 287 -29.50 29.07 18.18
N PHE A 288 -29.85 28.85 19.44
CA PHE A 288 -29.47 27.65 20.17
C PHE A 288 -30.36 26.44 19.85
N HIS A 289 -31.51 26.65 19.20
CA HIS A 289 -32.33 25.55 18.68
C HIS A 289 -31.86 25.07 17.29
N LEU A 290 -30.86 25.72 16.69
CA LEU A 290 -30.24 25.22 15.46
C LEU A 290 -29.32 24.03 15.75
N LEU A 291 -29.40 23.01 14.88
CA LEU A 291 -28.46 21.90 14.88
C LEU A 291 -27.02 22.44 14.71
N PRO A 292 -26.03 21.96 15.48
CA PRO A 292 -24.65 22.35 15.28
C PRO A 292 -24.16 21.97 13.87
N ASP A 293 -23.47 22.89 13.22
CA ASP A 293 -22.91 22.67 11.89
C ASP A 293 -21.75 21.64 11.90
N VAL A 294 -21.44 21.14 10.69
CA VAL A 294 -20.09 20.85 10.16
C VAL A 294 -18.95 20.88 11.18
N GLU A 295 -18.64 22.13 11.46
CA GLU A 295 -17.48 22.63 12.12
C GLU A 295 -17.42 22.21 13.58
N SER A 296 -18.55 21.89 14.23
CA SER A 296 -18.56 21.35 15.60
C SER A 296 -17.93 19.96 15.67
N ALA A 297 -18.30 19.05 14.76
CA ALA A 297 -17.74 17.71 14.65
C ALA A 297 -16.24 17.76 14.30
N CYS A 298 -15.88 18.59 13.33
CA CYS A 298 -14.47 18.78 12.98
C CYS A 298 -13.67 19.38 14.15
N SER A 299 -14.21 20.38 14.85
CA SER A 299 -13.51 21.02 15.99
C SER A 299 -13.36 20.11 17.21
N ALA A 300 -14.08 18.99 17.27
CA ALA A 300 -13.96 17.97 18.30
C ALA A 300 -13.20 16.71 17.84
N SER A 301 -12.62 16.72 16.63
CA SER A 301 -11.86 15.60 16.09
C SER A 301 -10.44 16.01 15.70
N THR A 302 -9.56 15.02 15.63
CA THR A 302 -8.16 15.16 15.22
C THR A 302 -7.84 14.08 14.19
N ASN A 303 -6.89 14.33 13.30
CA ASN A 303 -6.39 13.26 12.44
C ASN A 303 -5.75 12.18 13.30
N PHE A 304 -5.96 10.92 12.92
CA PHE A 304 -5.51 9.80 13.71
C PHE A 304 -4.94 8.69 12.83
N PRO A 305 -3.64 8.38 12.96
CA PRO A 305 -3.00 7.35 12.17
C PRO A 305 -3.41 5.96 12.65
N TRP A 306 -3.05 4.96 11.87
CA TRP A 306 -3.16 3.55 12.20
C TRP A 306 -1.75 2.97 12.37
N LEU A 307 -1.54 2.20 13.44
CA LEU A 307 -0.35 1.39 13.66
C LEU A 307 -0.65 -0.04 13.19
N ASP A 308 -0.04 -0.44 12.09
CA ASP A 308 -0.06 -1.79 11.57
C ASP A 308 0.99 -2.63 12.32
N LEU A 309 0.52 -3.46 13.25
CA LEU A 309 1.37 -4.33 14.06
C LEU A 309 2.06 -5.42 13.23
N ALA A 310 1.46 -5.83 12.10
CA ALA A 310 2.02 -6.88 11.26
C ALA A 310 3.21 -6.34 10.44
N ALA A 311 3.04 -5.16 9.85
CA ALA A 311 4.09 -4.51 9.06
C ALA A 311 5.06 -3.67 9.89
N GLN A 312 4.79 -3.46 11.19
CA GLN A 312 5.52 -2.52 12.07
C GLN A 312 5.61 -1.10 11.47
N ASN A 313 4.57 -0.72 10.74
CA ASN A 313 4.48 0.57 10.07
C ASN A 313 3.28 1.34 10.62
N PHE A 314 3.35 2.68 10.59
CA PHE A 314 2.19 3.50 10.91
C PHE A 314 1.95 4.57 9.84
N GLY A 315 0.71 4.98 9.70
CA GLY A 315 0.27 5.98 8.74
C GLY A 315 -1.25 5.97 8.61
N TYR A 316 -1.81 6.75 7.68
CA TYR A 316 -3.24 6.66 7.43
C TYR A 316 -3.59 5.32 6.76
N PRO A 317 -4.73 4.72 7.12
CA PRO A 317 -5.19 3.49 6.48
C PRO A 317 -5.62 3.78 5.03
N VAL A 318 -5.02 3.05 4.10
CA VAL A 318 -5.35 3.06 2.67
C VAL A 318 -6.02 1.73 2.34
N PHE A 319 -7.17 1.78 1.70
CA PHE A 319 -7.91 0.59 1.29
C PHE A 319 -7.52 0.18 -0.13
N CYS A 320 -7.17 -1.08 -0.33
CA CYS A 320 -6.95 -1.63 -1.65
C CYS A 320 -8.22 -2.30 -2.19
N GLU A 321 -8.91 -1.62 -3.11
CA GLU A 321 -10.13 -2.17 -3.76
C GLU A 321 -9.83 -3.42 -4.57
N ALA A 322 -8.64 -3.52 -5.16
CA ALA A 322 -8.23 -4.68 -5.96
C ALA A 322 -8.11 -5.96 -5.13
N CYS A 323 -7.51 -5.90 -3.93
CA CYS A 323 -7.46 -7.05 -3.02
C CYS A 323 -8.85 -7.48 -2.58
N TYR A 324 -9.73 -6.51 -2.30
CA TYR A 324 -11.10 -6.80 -1.89
C TYR A 324 -11.91 -7.45 -3.02
N ALA A 325 -11.79 -6.92 -4.25
CA ALA A 325 -12.41 -7.51 -5.44
C ALA A 325 -11.89 -8.93 -5.72
N ALA A 326 -10.63 -9.22 -5.37
CA ALA A 326 -10.04 -10.56 -5.45
C ALA A 326 -10.49 -11.52 -4.33
N GLY A 327 -11.36 -11.09 -3.41
CA GLY A 327 -11.92 -11.93 -2.34
C GLY A 327 -11.16 -11.89 -1.01
N THR A 328 -10.19 -10.99 -0.85
CA THR A 328 -9.50 -10.79 0.44
C THR A 328 -10.47 -10.16 1.45
N PRO A 329 -10.51 -10.62 2.72
CA PRO A 329 -11.34 -10.01 3.75
C PRO A 329 -11.09 -8.51 3.88
N ARG A 330 -12.15 -7.72 4.02
CA ARG A 330 -12.07 -6.25 4.04
C ARG A 330 -11.00 -5.69 4.99
N ARG A 331 -10.87 -6.30 6.17
CA ARG A 331 -9.91 -5.86 7.21
C ARG A 331 -8.45 -6.07 6.80
N GLU A 332 -8.18 -7.06 5.96
CA GLU A 332 -6.85 -7.39 5.44
C GLU A 332 -6.51 -6.59 4.17
N CYS A 333 -7.48 -5.88 3.60
CA CYS A 333 -7.26 -4.98 2.45
C CYS A 333 -6.78 -3.59 2.84
N TYR A 334 -6.53 -3.33 4.14
CA TYR A 334 -6.01 -2.06 4.61
C TYR A 334 -4.50 -2.12 4.75
N TYR A 335 -3.82 -1.08 4.26
CA TYR A 335 -2.38 -0.91 4.37
C TYR A 335 -2.08 0.49 4.91
N SER A 336 -1.09 0.61 5.78
CA SER A 336 -0.59 1.93 6.17
C SER A 336 -0.03 2.62 4.92
N ALA A 337 -0.11 3.95 4.80
CA ALA A 337 0.47 4.67 3.66
C ALA A 337 1.88 4.18 3.22
N PRO A 338 2.88 3.97 4.11
CA PRO A 338 4.15 3.34 3.73
C PRO A 338 4.00 1.85 3.34
N GLY A 339 3.17 1.09 4.06
CA GLY A 339 2.84 -0.30 3.71
C GLY A 339 2.20 -0.45 2.33
N THR A 340 1.46 0.55 1.86
CA THR A 340 0.88 0.56 0.50
C THR A 340 1.97 0.53 -0.56
N ASN A 341 3.11 1.20 -0.37
CA ASN A 341 4.21 1.15 -1.34
C ASN A 341 4.83 -0.25 -1.40
N GLN A 342 4.99 -0.90 -0.25
CA GLN A 342 5.45 -2.30 -0.19
C GLN A 342 4.41 -3.26 -0.78
N HIS A 343 3.12 -2.99 -0.56
CA HIS A 343 2.02 -3.73 -1.16
C HIS A 343 2.03 -3.58 -2.69
N MET A 344 2.20 -2.36 -3.21
CA MET A 344 2.26 -2.10 -4.65
C MET A 344 3.55 -2.61 -5.30
N SER A 345 4.68 -2.65 -4.58
CA SER A 345 5.90 -3.28 -5.09
C SER A 345 5.76 -4.80 -5.12
N ARG A 346 5.05 -5.37 -4.14
CA ARG A 346 4.77 -6.80 -4.08
C ARG A 346 3.73 -7.21 -5.11
N PHE A 347 2.55 -6.60 -5.15
CA PHE A 347 1.42 -7.07 -5.99
C PHE A 347 1.28 -6.31 -7.33
N GLY A 348 2.15 -5.34 -7.59
CA GLY A 348 2.04 -4.46 -8.75
C GLY A 348 0.99 -3.36 -8.56
N LYS A 349 1.11 -2.30 -9.38
CA LYS A 349 0.16 -1.18 -9.36
C LYS A 349 -1.25 -1.65 -9.71
N VAL A 350 -2.26 -1.02 -9.12
CA VAL A 350 -3.66 -1.27 -9.46
C VAL A 350 -4.02 -0.53 -10.76
N VAL A 351 -4.49 -1.26 -11.76
CA VAL A 351 -4.97 -0.74 -13.04
C VAL A 351 -6.40 -1.23 -13.23
N ASN A 352 -7.35 -0.33 -13.49
CA ASN A 352 -8.77 -0.65 -13.67
C ASN A 352 -9.38 -1.50 -12.53
N GLY A 353 -9.00 -1.24 -11.27
CA GLY A 353 -9.55 -1.94 -10.10
C GLY A 353 -9.00 -3.35 -9.86
N THR A 354 -7.98 -3.77 -10.59
CA THR A 354 -7.26 -5.04 -10.36
C THR A 354 -5.77 -4.78 -10.23
N HIS A 355 -5.05 -5.61 -9.46
CA HIS A 355 -3.59 -5.58 -9.47
C HIS A 355 -3.09 -5.94 -10.87
N SER A 356 -2.07 -5.22 -11.36
CA SER A 356 -1.51 -5.45 -12.69
C SER A 356 -1.23 -6.94 -12.91
N THR A 357 -1.91 -7.54 -13.90
CA THR A 357 -1.78 -8.96 -14.27
C THR A 357 -0.33 -9.34 -14.57
N ALA A 358 0.50 -8.38 -14.98
CA ALA A 358 1.93 -8.54 -15.19
C ALA A 358 2.66 -9.06 -13.93
N TYR A 359 2.24 -8.67 -12.72
CA TYR A 359 2.83 -9.20 -11.50
C TYR A 359 2.50 -10.69 -11.30
N LEU A 360 1.22 -11.07 -11.41
CA LEU A 360 0.80 -12.46 -11.25
C LEU A 360 1.46 -13.36 -12.28
N VAL A 361 1.62 -12.87 -13.51
CA VAL A 361 2.40 -13.55 -14.56
C VAL A 361 3.85 -13.72 -14.11
N ARG A 362 4.58 -12.66 -13.73
CA ARG A 362 5.99 -12.78 -13.32
C ARG A 362 6.20 -13.64 -12.08
N LEU A 363 5.31 -13.55 -11.08
CA LEU A 363 5.34 -14.40 -9.89
C LEU A 363 5.15 -15.87 -10.29
N GLY A 364 4.14 -16.15 -11.12
CA GLY A 364 3.89 -17.50 -11.63
C GLY A 364 5.05 -18.04 -12.46
N LEU A 365 5.69 -17.21 -13.29
CA LEU A 365 6.89 -17.60 -14.05
C LEU A 365 8.09 -17.89 -13.13
N ALA A 366 8.34 -17.05 -12.12
CA ALA A 366 9.39 -17.26 -11.14
C ALA A 366 9.18 -18.56 -10.33
N LEU A 367 7.96 -18.77 -9.84
CA LEU A 367 7.58 -20.00 -9.15
C LEU A 367 7.78 -21.23 -10.04
N SER A 368 7.31 -21.17 -11.29
CA SER A 368 7.46 -22.27 -12.26
C SER A 368 8.92 -22.59 -12.54
N LYS A 369 9.79 -21.58 -12.64
CA LYS A 369 11.24 -21.77 -12.80
C LYS A 369 11.85 -22.53 -11.62
N VAL A 370 11.49 -22.15 -10.40
CA VAL A 370 11.94 -22.82 -9.17
C VAL A 370 11.44 -24.26 -9.12
N CYS A 371 10.16 -24.49 -9.40
CA CYS A 371 9.57 -25.83 -9.43
C CYS A 371 10.24 -26.75 -10.46
N ILE A 372 10.51 -26.27 -11.69
CA ILE A 372 11.22 -27.04 -12.73
C ILE A 372 12.64 -27.39 -12.27
N ASN A 373 13.36 -26.46 -11.64
CA ASN A 373 14.71 -26.70 -11.12
C ASN A 373 14.74 -27.74 -9.99
N HIS A 374 13.69 -27.82 -9.18
CA HIS A 374 13.53 -28.81 -8.11
C HIS A 374 12.82 -30.10 -8.56
N ALA A 375 12.57 -30.27 -9.86
CA ALA A 375 11.84 -31.40 -10.43
C ALA A 375 10.40 -31.59 -9.92
N ASP A 376 9.78 -30.55 -9.36
CA ASP A 376 8.34 -30.53 -9.04
C ASP A 376 7.53 -30.11 -10.28
N LEU A 377 7.38 -31.06 -11.21
CA LEU A 377 6.77 -30.80 -12.51
C LEU A 377 5.26 -30.56 -12.42
N GLU A 378 4.58 -31.12 -11.42
CA GLU A 378 3.13 -30.99 -11.26
C GLU A 378 2.75 -29.58 -10.82
N THR A 379 3.43 -29.05 -9.80
CA THR A 379 3.23 -27.65 -9.39
C THR A 379 3.58 -26.69 -10.52
N ALA A 380 4.68 -26.94 -11.25
CA ALA A 380 5.06 -26.12 -12.41
C ALA A 380 4.00 -26.13 -13.52
N ARG A 381 3.32 -27.26 -13.73
CA ARG A 381 2.25 -27.38 -14.73
C ARG A 381 1.03 -26.54 -14.33
N ILE A 382 0.59 -26.66 -13.08
CA ILE A 382 -0.55 -25.91 -12.53
C ILE A 382 -0.27 -24.42 -12.57
N THR A 383 0.92 -23.98 -12.15
CA THR A 383 1.29 -22.57 -12.13
C THR A 383 1.35 -21.99 -13.53
N LEU A 384 1.96 -22.67 -14.49
CA LEU A 384 2.00 -22.22 -15.88
C LEU A 384 0.61 -22.19 -16.52
N GLN A 385 -0.27 -23.14 -16.21
CA GLN A 385 -1.67 -23.10 -16.66
C GLN A 385 -2.39 -21.88 -16.08
N LYS A 386 -2.18 -21.58 -14.80
CA LYS A 386 -2.73 -20.36 -14.18
C LYS A 386 -2.17 -19.08 -14.81
N VAL A 387 -0.88 -19.04 -15.14
CA VAL A 387 -0.27 -17.90 -15.85
C VAL A 387 -0.97 -17.62 -17.18
N THR A 388 -1.46 -18.63 -17.90
CA THR A 388 -2.21 -18.41 -19.16
C THR A 388 -3.53 -17.66 -18.99
N GLU A 389 -4.18 -17.79 -17.82
CA GLU A 389 -5.41 -17.03 -17.52
C GLU A 389 -5.12 -15.52 -17.40
N TYR A 390 -3.89 -15.16 -17.02
CA TYR A 390 -3.46 -13.78 -16.79
C TYR A 390 -2.65 -13.18 -17.95
N LEU A 391 -2.20 -14.00 -18.90
CA LEU A 391 -1.52 -13.56 -20.12
C LEU A 391 -2.54 -12.86 -21.06
N PRO A 392 -2.25 -11.65 -21.58
CA PRO A 392 -3.20 -10.89 -22.39
C PRO A 392 -3.60 -11.67 -23.65
N SER A 393 -4.87 -12.04 -23.83
CA SER A 393 -5.33 -12.80 -25.00
C SER A 393 -4.93 -12.09 -26.30
N SER A 394 -3.95 -12.64 -27.03
CA SER A 394 -3.52 -12.28 -28.39
C SER A 394 -3.50 -10.78 -28.74
N VAL A 395 -2.31 -10.22 -29.00
CA VAL A 395 -2.16 -8.87 -29.59
C VAL A 395 -2.78 -8.86 -30.99
N GLY A 396 -4.09 -8.62 -31.06
CA GLY A 396 -4.85 -8.34 -32.27
C GLY A 396 -4.93 -6.84 -32.48
N SER A 397 -4.49 -6.39 -33.65
CA SER A 397 -4.54 -5.01 -34.15
C SER A 397 -5.74 -4.20 -33.67
N THR A 398 -5.51 -3.23 -32.78
CA THR A 398 -5.83 -1.80 -32.92
C THR A 398 -5.69 -1.16 -31.53
N ALA A 399 -4.60 -0.45 -31.28
CA ALA A 399 -4.57 0.55 -30.22
C ALA A 399 -3.56 1.63 -30.60
N THR A 400 -4.10 2.83 -30.79
CA THR A 400 -3.38 4.08 -30.97
C THR A 400 -2.29 4.24 -29.92
N ALA A 401 -1.11 4.62 -30.39
CA ALA A 401 0.03 4.94 -29.56
C ALA A 401 -0.30 6.06 -28.58
N ASP A 402 -0.34 5.75 -27.29
CA ASP A 402 0.00 6.69 -26.24
C ASP A 402 0.55 5.97 -24.99
N SER A 403 1.83 6.23 -24.74
CA SER A 403 2.56 6.21 -23.45
C SER A 403 2.75 4.89 -22.66
N ASP A 404 3.99 4.38 -22.77
CA ASP A 404 4.88 3.91 -21.69
C ASP A 404 4.57 2.65 -20.86
N GLY A 405 3.53 1.87 -21.18
CA GLY A 405 3.24 0.60 -20.48
C GLY A 405 3.61 -0.70 -21.21
N HIS A 406 3.92 -0.66 -22.51
CA HIS A 406 3.73 -1.83 -23.39
C HIS A 406 4.93 -2.78 -23.55
N VAL A 407 6.13 -2.40 -23.06
CA VAL A 407 7.38 -3.17 -23.27
C VAL A 407 7.41 -4.50 -22.47
N SER A 408 6.59 -4.65 -21.43
CA SER A 408 6.62 -5.85 -20.56
C SER A 408 5.97 -7.10 -21.17
N SER A 409 4.98 -6.94 -22.06
CA SER A 409 4.13 -8.08 -22.46
C SER A 409 4.91 -9.14 -23.27
N HIS A 410 5.71 -8.72 -24.26
CA HIS A 410 6.43 -9.66 -25.13
C HIS A 410 7.56 -10.41 -24.41
N ALA A 411 8.23 -9.78 -23.45
CA ALA A 411 9.26 -10.44 -22.63
C ALA A 411 8.65 -11.49 -21.67
N ASP A 412 7.49 -11.18 -21.09
CA ASP A 412 6.73 -12.12 -20.25
C ASP A 412 6.24 -13.33 -21.08
N TYR A 413 5.79 -13.11 -22.32
CA TYR A 413 5.44 -14.16 -23.28
C TYR A 413 6.64 -15.06 -23.65
N ALA A 414 7.80 -14.47 -23.93
CA ALA A 414 9.00 -15.23 -24.23
C ALA A 414 9.41 -16.10 -23.03
N SER A 415 9.42 -15.54 -21.83
CA SER A 415 9.74 -16.26 -20.59
C SER A 415 8.76 -17.41 -20.32
N TYR A 416 7.47 -17.20 -20.58
CA TYR A 416 6.45 -18.25 -20.50
C TYR A 416 6.74 -19.42 -21.45
N TYR A 417 7.00 -19.15 -22.73
CA TYR A 417 7.28 -20.21 -23.70
C TYR A 417 8.59 -20.95 -23.40
N ILE A 418 9.64 -20.26 -22.94
CA ILE A 418 10.90 -20.88 -22.49
C ILE A 418 10.63 -21.88 -21.36
N LEU A 419 9.87 -21.49 -20.34
CA LEU A 419 9.52 -22.38 -19.22
C LEU A 419 8.62 -23.54 -19.66
N ARG A 420 7.73 -23.33 -20.64
CA ARG A 420 6.92 -24.41 -21.24
C ARG A 420 7.76 -25.40 -22.03
N ILE A 421 8.79 -24.94 -22.74
CA ILE A 421 9.75 -25.83 -23.42
C ILE A 421 10.50 -26.66 -22.37
N ALA A 422 11.01 -26.01 -21.31
CA ALA A 422 11.73 -26.70 -20.24
C ALA A 422 10.86 -27.75 -19.54
N LEU A 423 9.62 -27.40 -19.20
CA LEU A 423 8.66 -28.33 -18.60
C LEU A 423 8.37 -29.52 -19.54
N SER A 424 8.11 -29.25 -20.82
CA SER A 424 7.77 -30.31 -21.79
C SER A 424 8.94 -31.28 -22.02
N TRP A 425 10.17 -30.76 -22.03
CA TRP A 425 11.37 -31.59 -22.08
C TRP A 425 11.52 -32.47 -20.83
N LYS A 426 11.33 -31.91 -19.63
CA LYS A 426 11.37 -32.68 -18.37
C LYS A 426 10.25 -33.72 -18.25
N ASP A 427 9.13 -33.51 -18.94
CA ASP A 427 8.00 -34.43 -19.05
C ASP A 427 8.20 -35.51 -20.14
N ASP A 428 9.39 -35.56 -20.77
CA ASP A 428 9.74 -36.44 -21.90
C ASP A 428 8.84 -36.27 -23.15
N ARG A 429 8.20 -35.10 -23.28
CA ARG A 429 7.30 -34.72 -24.38
C ARG A 429 8.00 -33.76 -25.34
N ILE A 430 8.94 -34.29 -26.11
CA ILE A 430 9.73 -33.52 -27.09
C ILE A 430 8.84 -32.92 -28.20
N ASP A 431 7.77 -33.61 -28.59
CA ASP A 431 6.74 -33.14 -29.51
C ASP A 431 6.13 -31.80 -29.07
N LEU A 432 5.76 -31.73 -27.78
CA LEU A 432 5.20 -30.51 -27.19
C LEU A 432 6.26 -29.41 -27.07
N ALA A 433 7.50 -29.77 -26.76
CA ALA A 433 8.61 -28.82 -26.72
C ALA A 433 8.85 -28.16 -28.09
N GLU A 434 8.79 -28.93 -29.19
CA GLU A 434 8.91 -28.39 -30.55
C GLU A 434 7.77 -27.42 -30.88
N HIS A 435 6.52 -27.75 -30.51
CA HIS A 435 5.37 -26.86 -30.69
C HIS A 435 5.48 -25.57 -29.87
N MET A 436 6.01 -25.63 -28.64
CA MET A 436 6.20 -24.43 -27.82
C MET A 436 7.33 -23.55 -28.37
N TYR A 437 8.38 -24.15 -28.93
CA TYR A 437 9.45 -23.42 -29.62
C TYR A 437 8.93 -22.68 -30.85
N SER A 438 8.06 -23.30 -31.67
CA SER A 438 7.49 -22.64 -32.85
C SER A 438 6.64 -21.41 -32.51
N LYS A 439 6.06 -21.36 -31.31
CA LYS A 439 5.36 -20.18 -30.80
C LYS A 439 6.31 -19.12 -30.26
N LEU A 440 7.42 -19.52 -29.64
CA LEU A 440 8.43 -18.61 -29.10
C LEU A 440 9.07 -17.73 -30.18
N THR A 441 9.24 -18.24 -31.40
CA THR A 441 9.84 -17.49 -32.52
C THR A 441 9.13 -16.19 -32.87
N GLN A 442 7.85 -16.03 -32.51
CA GLN A 442 7.10 -14.79 -32.68
C GLN A 442 7.57 -13.68 -31.73
N TYR A 443 8.30 -14.02 -30.67
CA TYR A 443 8.69 -13.12 -29.58
C TYR A 443 10.22 -12.94 -29.46
N THR A 444 11.03 -13.64 -30.24
CA THR A 444 12.51 -13.62 -30.17
C THR A 444 13.11 -12.23 -30.41
N LEU A 445 12.45 -11.42 -31.25
CA LEU A 445 12.83 -10.03 -31.53
C LEU A 445 12.61 -9.06 -30.35
N HIS A 446 11.96 -9.50 -29.26
CA HIS A 446 11.70 -8.66 -28.09
C HIS A 446 12.35 -9.21 -26.81
N MET A 447 13.15 -10.27 -26.91
CA MET A 447 13.82 -10.88 -25.78
C MET A 447 15.00 -10.05 -25.26
N GLU A 448 15.10 -9.91 -23.95
CA GLU A 448 16.29 -9.39 -23.27
C GLU A 448 17.46 -10.39 -23.40
N ASN A 449 18.70 -9.90 -23.40
CA ASN A 449 19.88 -10.76 -23.59
C ASN A 449 19.94 -11.90 -22.55
N ASP A 450 19.70 -11.63 -21.26
CA ASP A 450 19.71 -12.65 -20.20
C ASP A 450 18.68 -13.79 -20.45
N THR A 451 17.51 -13.42 -20.96
CA THR A 451 16.45 -14.39 -21.31
C THR A 451 16.85 -15.22 -22.53
N ARG A 452 17.55 -14.61 -23.49
CA ARG A 452 18.10 -15.30 -24.67
C ARG A 452 19.22 -16.27 -24.29
N THR A 453 20.15 -15.87 -23.43
CA THR A 453 21.20 -16.77 -22.91
C THR A 453 20.57 -17.94 -22.15
N THR A 454 19.49 -17.71 -21.38
CA THR A 454 18.75 -18.78 -20.71
C THR A 454 18.11 -19.76 -21.70
N LEU A 455 17.49 -19.25 -22.77
CA LEU A 455 16.94 -20.07 -23.86
C LEU A 455 18.04 -20.91 -24.52
N VAL A 456 19.15 -20.30 -24.94
CA VAL A 456 20.27 -21.01 -25.60
C VAL A 456 20.79 -22.14 -24.71
N ARG A 457 20.98 -21.90 -23.41
CA ARG A 457 21.40 -22.93 -22.46
C ARG A 457 20.40 -24.09 -22.36
N LEU A 458 19.10 -23.79 -22.35
CA LEU A 458 18.05 -24.80 -22.34
C LEU A 458 18.09 -25.66 -23.62
N LEU A 459 18.25 -25.03 -24.81
CA LEU A 459 18.32 -25.76 -26.09
C LEU A 459 19.56 -26.68 -26.15
N ILE A 460 20.70 -26.23 -25.62
CA ILE A 460 21.92 -27.05 -25.50
C ILE A 460 21.67 -28.24 -24.58
N GLN A 461 21.05 -28.04 -23.42
CA GLN A 461 20.73 -29.13 -22.48
C GLN A 461 19.81 -30.18 -23.11
N ILE A 462 18.78 -29.75 -23.85
CA ILE A 462 17.90 -30.66 -24.61
C ILE A 462 18.72 -31.44 -25.64
N GLY A 463 19.62 -30.78 -26.37
CA GLY A 463 20.51 -31.43 -27.33
C GLY A 463 21.42 -32.47 -26.69
N GLN A 464 21.99 -32.18 -25.50
CA GLN A 464 22.85 -33.11 -24.76
C GLN A 464 22.09 -34.37 -24.32
N ASP A 465 20.88 -34.20 -23.78
CA ASP A 465 20.03 -35.32 -23.38
C ASP A 465 19.65 -36.21 -24.58
N LEU A 466 19.37 -35.63 -25.74
CA LEU A 466 19.06 -36.38 -26.97
C LEU A 466 20.27 -37.15 -27.50
N VAL A 467 21.47 -36.57 -27.42
CA VAL A 467 22.72 -37.28 -27.75
C VAL A 467 22.93 -38.46 -26.81
N ALA A 468 22.67 -38.30 -25.52
CA ALA A 468 22.74 -39.41 -24.56
C ALA A 468 21.77 -40.55 -24.89
N LYS A 469 20.59 -40.22 -25.47
CA LYS A 469 19.62 -41.19 -26.00
C LYS A 469 19.94 -41.73 -27.41
N SER A 470 21.06 -41.34 -28.01
CA SER A 470 21.44 -41.65 -29.40
C SER A 470 20.49 -41.11 -30.49
N GLU A 471 19.69 -40.10 -30.17
CA GLU A 471 18.75 -39.46 -31.12
C GLU A 471 19.42 -38.27 -31.85
N PHE A 472 20.48 -38.56 -32.63
CA PHE A 472 21.32 -37.53 -33.24
C PHE A 472 20.56 -36.56 -34.17
N VAL A 473 19.61 -37.06 -34.97
CA VAL A 473 18.84 -36.23 -35.92
C VAL A 473 17.97 -35.19 -35.19
N ALA A 474 17.38 -35.55 -34.05
CA ALA A 474 16.63 -34.63 -33.22
C ALA A 474 17.59 -33.63 -32.54
N ALA A 475 18.71 -34.12 -32.00
CA ALA A 475 19.73 -33.28 -31.36
C ALA A 475 20.27 -32.18 -32.28
N VAL A 476 20.56 -32.51 -33.55
CA VAL A 476 20.99 -31.54 -34.58
C VAL A 476 20.02 -30.37 -34.70
N ARG A 477 18.70 -30.61 -34.68
CA ARG A 477 17.69 -29.53 -34.78
C ARG A 477 17.78 -28.57 -33.61
N TRP A 478 17.96 -29.07 -32.39
CA TRP A 478 18.05 -28.25 -31.18
C TRP A 478 19.37 -27.48 -31.12
N TYR A 479 20.50 -28.09 -31.52
CA TYR A 479 21.78 -27.39 -31.60
C TYR A 479 21.81 -26.32 -32.70
N ARG A 480 21.22 -26.56 -33.88
CA ARG A 480 21.09 -25.51 -34.92
C ARG A 480 20.28 -24.30 -34.42
N ARG A 481 19.20 -24.55 -33.68
CA ARG A 481 18.40 -23.49 -33.03
C ARG A 481 19.23 -22.71 -32.00
N ALA A 482 19.99 -23.40 -31.16
CA ALA A 482 20.89 -22.78 -30.19
C ALA A 482 21.97 -21.91 -30.86
N ALA A 483 22.59 -22.40 -31.93
CA ALA A 483 23.56 -21.65 -32.72
C ALA A 483 22.93 -20.40 -33.36
N ALA A 484 21.73 -20.51 -33.94
CA ALA A 484 21.02 -19.39 -34.54
C ALA A 484 20.65 -18.30 -33.54
N GLU A 485 20.08 -18.66 -32.38
CA GLU A 485 19.73 -17.69 -31.33
C GLU A 485 20.97 -17.04 -30.71
N SER A 486 22.10 -17.75 -30.64
CA SER A 486 23.37 -17.18 -30.19
C SER A 486 24.04 -16.25 -31.20
N SER A 487 23.71 -16.37 -32.51
CA SER A 487 24.22 -15.47 -33.56
C SER A 487 23.46 -14.13 -33.62
N ALA A 488 22.30 -14.04 -32.97
CA ALA A 488 21.41 -12.90 -33.14
C ALA A 488 22.03 -11.60 -32.58
N PRO A 489 21.95 -10.47 -33.29
CA PRO A 489 22.53 -9.21 -32.83
C PRO A 489 21.88 -8.77 -31.51
N PRO A 490 22.65 -8.20 -30.56
CA PRO A 490 22.09 -7.67 -29.32
C PRO A 490 21.15 -6.51 -29.64
N HIS A 491 20.02 -6.45 -28.93
CA HIS A 491 19.04 -5.40 -29.14
C HIS A 491 19.60 -4.04 -28.72
N SER A 492 19.74 -3.14 -29.70
CA SER A 492 20.06 -1.73 -29.49
C SER A 492 18.91 -1.04 -28.76
N GLY A 493 19.04 -0.81 -27.45
CA GLY A 493 17.96 -0.18 -26.68
C GLY A 493 18.32 0.35 -25.31
N ARG A 494 19.31 -0.20 -24.61
CA ARG A 494 19.84 0.41 -23.37
C ARG A 494 21.34 0.24 -23.31
N ASN A 495 22.04 1.37 -23.35
CA ASN A 495 23.44 1.48 -22.98
C ASN A 495 23.60 1.06 -21.51
N THR A 496 23.80 -0.23 -21.28
CA THR A 496 24.56 -0.70 -20.12
C THR A 496 25.88 -1.16 -20.68
N ALA A 497 27.00 -0.68 -20.13
CA ALA A 497 28.31 -1.26 -20.40
C ALA A 497 28.14 -2.78 -20.31
N THR A 498 28.26 -3.49 -21.44
CA THR A 498 28.21 -4.95 -21.44
C THR A 498 29.37 -5.40 -20.57
N ASP A 499 29.06 -5.86 -19.36
CA ASP A 499 30.05 -6.42 -18.45
C ASP A 499 30.86 -7.46 -19.23
N GLU A 500 32.19 -7.37 -19.17
CA GLU A 500 33.09 -8.33 -19.84
C GLU A 500 32.77 -9.79 -19.49
N THR A 501 32.13 -10.01 -18.33
CA THR A 501 31.64 -11.31 -17.88
C THR A 501 30.51 -11.85 -18.75
N GLN A 502 29.55 -11.00 -19.16
CA GLN A 502 28.40 -11.42 -19.95
C GLN A 502 28.81 -11.78 -21.38
N LEU A 503 29.73 -11.00 -21.99
CA LEU A 503 30.29 -11.30 -23.30
C LEU A 503 30.98 -12.67 -23.32
N LYS A 504 31.79 -12.97 -22.28
CA LYS A 504 32.44 -14.28 -22.13
C LYS A 504 31.45 -15.43 -21.95
N ILE A 505 30.33 -15.19 -21.28
CA ILE A 505 29.26 -16.20 -21.12
C ILE A 505 28.60 -16.48 -22.48
N ASP A 506 28.26 -15.45 -23.24
CA ASP A 506 27.61 -15.58 -24.54
C ASP A 506 28.54 -16.28 -25.55
N GLU A 507 29.82 -15.90 -25.63
CA GLU A 507 30.85 -16.59 -26.42
C GLU A 507 30.94 -18.09 -26.06
N ARG A 508 31.00 -18.41 -24.76
CA ARG A 508 31.08 -19.79 -24.29
C ARG A 508 29.82 -20.59 -24.64
N THR A 509 28.64 -20.02 -24.48
CA THR A 509 27.39 -20.71 -24.83
C THR A 509 27.28 -20.99 -26.32
N ARG A 510 27.75 -20.07 -27.17
CA ARG A 510 27.83 -20.25 -28.63
C ARG A 510 28.79 -21.35 -29.02
N LEU A 511 30.01 -21.36 -28.46
CA LEU A 511 31.00 -22.43 -28.69
C LEU A 511 30.45 -23.81 -28.31
N LEU A 512 29.74 -23.92 -27.19
CA LEU A 512 29.10 -25.17 -26.77
C LEU A 512 28.01 -25.64 -27.74
N ALA A 513 27.21 -24.72 -28.29
CA ALA A 513 26.20 -25.05 -29.29
C ALA A 513 26.83 -25.57 -30.59
N LEU A 514 27.88 -24.90 -31.09
CA LEU A 514 28.61 -25.31 -32.31
C LEU A 514 29.31 -26.65 -32.11
N ARG A 515 29.97 -26.86 -30.97
CA ARG A 515 30.62 -28.13 -30.63
C ARG A 515 29.63 -29.29 -30.57
N GLY A 516 28.49 -29.09 -29.91
CA GLY A 516 27.42 -30.09 -29.86
C GLY A 516 26.86 -30.41 -31.23
N LEU A 517 26.74 -29.41 -32.11
CA LEU A 517 26.31 -29.60 -33.50
C LEU A 517 27.32 -30.45 -34.29
N VAL A 518 28.61 -30.11 -34.24
CA VAL A 518 29.67 -30.88 -34.90
C VAL A 518 29.70 -32.32 -34.40
N GLN A 519 29.63 -32.54 -33.08
CA GLN A 519 29.57 -33.88 -32.50
C GLN A 519 28.41 -34.73 -33.05
N CYS A 520 27.23 -34.13 -33.23
CA CYS A 520 26.07 -34.85 -33.77
C CYS A 520 26.23 -35.14 -35.27
N LEU A 521 26.89 -34.25 -36.02
CA LEU A 521 27.10 -34.38 -37.47
C LEU A 521 28.22 -35.37 -37.83
N THR A 522 29.20 -35.57 -36.93
CA THR A 522 30.32 -36.52 -37.09
C THR A 522 29.99 -37.93 -36.57
N SER A 523 28.88 -38.09 -35.87
CA SER A 523 28.33 -39.39 -35.48
C SER A 523 27.85 -40.17 -36.72
N PRO A 524 27.83 -41.52 -36.71
CA PRO A 524 27.65 -42.34 -37.91
C PRO A 524 26.30 -42.06 -38.59
N GLY A 525 26.35 -41.23 -39.63
CA GLY A 525 25.21 -40.74 -40.42
C GLY A 525 25.61 -40.53 -41.90
N PRO A 526 24.66 -40.15 -42.77
CA PRO A 526 24.92 -39.98 -44.20
C PRO A 526 25.97 -38.88 -44.45
N GLY A 527 26.91 -39.13 -45.36
CA GLY A 527 28.13 -38.32 -45.59
C GLY A 527 27.93 -36.83 -45.85
N ASP A 528 26.72 -36.39 -46.23
CA ASP A 528 26.35 -34.97 -46.37
C ASP A 528 26.50 -34.18 -45.04
N SER A 529 26.46 -34.86 -43.89
CA SER A 529 26.64 -34.23 -42.57
C SER A 529 28.08 -33.73 -42.31
N LEU A 530 29.07 -34.27 -43.03
CA LEU A 530 30.49 -34.02 -42.76
C LEU A 530 31.00 -32.72 -43.39
N ASP A 531 30.47 -32.35 -44.56
CA ASP A 531 30.75 -31.08 -45.22
C ASP A 531 30.15 -29.91 -44.42
N GLU A 532 28.92 -30.09 -43.91
CA GLU A 532 28.29 -29.12 -43.00
C GLU A 532 29.11 -28.96 -41.71
N ALA A 533 29.57 -30.05 -41.10
CA ALA A 533 30.43 -30.01 -39.92
C ALA A 533 31.74 -29.26 -40.19
N THR A 534 32.38 -29.50 -41.34
CA THR A 534 33.59 -28.79 -41.77
C THR A 534 33.33 -27.29 -41.93
N SER A 535 32.17 -26.91 -42.50
CA SER A 535 31.80 -25.50 -42.65
C SER A 535 31.60 -24.78 -41.31
N ILE A 536 31.05 -25.46 -40.30
CA ILE A 536 30.82 -24.94 -38.95
C ILE A 536 32.14 -24.72 -38.21
N VAL A 537 33.11 -25.64 -38.35
CA VAL A 537 34.46 -25.48 -37.78
C VAL A 537 35.13 -24.22 -38.34
N ARG A 538 35.01 -23.98 -39.66
CA ARG A 538 35.55 -22.77 -40.29
C ARG A 538 34.91 -21.48 -39.76
N ILE A 539 33.59 -21.50 -39.52
CA ILE A 539 32.89 -20.36 -38.88
C ILE A 539 33.44 -20.13 -37.47
N ALA A 540 33.63 -21.19 -36.68
CA ALA A 540 34.16 -21.08 -35.33
C ALA A 540 35.62 -20.59 -35.29
N GLN A 541 36.47 -21.03 -36.23
CA GLN A 541 37.84 -20.55 -36.38
C GLN A 541 37.89 -19.05 -36.72
N ALA A 542 37.02 -18.59 -37.62
CA ALA A 542 36.95 -17.19 -38.01
C ALA A 542 36.42 -16.27 -36.89
N GLU A 543 35.46 -16.73 -36.08
CA GLU A 543 34.85 -15.92 -35.02
C GLU A 543 35.67 -15.92 -33.71
N PHE A 544 36.24 -17.05 -33.29
CA PHE A 544 36.85 -17.22 -31.96
C PHE A 544 38.37 -17.43 -31.98
N GLY A 545 38.94 -17.61 -33.16
CA GLY A 545 40.36 -17.92 -33.37
C GLY A 545 40.65 -19.42 -33.37
N GLU A 546 41.69 -19.80 -34.11
CA GLU A 546 42.06 -21.19 -34.38
C GLU A 546 42.60 -21.94 -33.15
N ARG A 547 43.16 -21.22 -32.17
CA ARG A 547 43.82 -21.80 -30.99
C ARG A 547 42.91 -22.04 -29.78
N ARG A 548 41.59 -21.82 -29.91
CA ARG A 548 40.63 -22.11 -28.84
C ARG A 548 40.46 -23.63 -28.71
N VAL A 549 40.53 -24.14 -27.48
CA VAL A 549 40.45 -25.59 -27.21
C VAL A 549 39.19 -26.20 -27.79
N GLU A 550 38.04 -25.55 -27.63
CA GLU A 550 36.76 -26.01 -28.15
C GLU A 550 36.75 -26.10 -29.69
N VAL A 551 37.48 -25.22 -30.38
CA VAL A 551 37.61 -25.20 -31.83
C VAL A 551 38.52 -26.32 -32.33
N LEU A 552 39.64 -26.55 -31.64
CA LEU A 552 40.54 -27.66 -31.91
C LEU A 552 39.85 -29.01 -31.68
N GLU A 553 39.06 -29.16 -30.62
CA GLU A 553 38.25 -30.36 -30.41
C GLU A 553 37.27 -30.61 -31.55
N MET A 554 36.61 -29.56 -32.08
CA MET A 554 35.72 -29.71 -33.24
C MET A 554 36.46 -30.14 -34.51
N LEU A 555 37.65 -29.60 -34.76
CA LEU A 555 38.50 -29.97 -35.89
C LEU A 555 38.89 -31.45 -35.83
N VAL A 556 39.35 -31.93 -34.67
CA VAL A 556 39.68 -33.33 -34.42
C VAL A 556 38.47 -34.23 -34.63
N MET A 557 37.29 -33.86 -34.13
CA MET A 557 36.06 -34.63 -34.32
C MET A 557 35.72 -34.82 -35.80
N VAL A 558 35.92 -33.80 -36.64
CA VAL A 558 35.66 -33.87 -38.08
C VAL A 558 36.70 -34.72 -38.81
N GLN A 559 37.98 -34.56 -38.52
CA GLN A 559 39.05 -35.34 -39.17
C GLN A 559 39.03 -36.81 -38.78
N ALA A 560 38.75 -37.12 -37.50
CA ALA A 560 38.56 -38.49 -37.05
C ALA A 560 37.39 -39.17 -37.79
N ALA A 561 36.30 -38.43 -38.05
CA ALA A 561 35.17 -38.95 -38.83
C ALA A 561 35.47 -39.12 -40.33
N LYS A 562 36.43 -38.36 -40.89
CA LYS A 562 36.95 -38.54 -42.27
C LYS A 562 37.85 -39.77 -42.41
N GLY A 563 38.34 -40.33 -41.31
CA GLY A 563 39.32 -41.43 -41.30
C GLY A 563 40.78 -40.96 -41.29
N ASP A 564 41.01 -39.65 -41.27
CA ASP A 564 42.34 -39.02 -41.38
C ASP A 564 42.90 -38.66 -39.99
N ALA A 565 42.91 -39.64 -39.08
CA ALA A 565 43.37 -39.43 -37.70
C ALA A 565 44.84 -38.99 -37.60
N SER A 566 45.66 -39.33 -38.61
CA SER A 566 47.04 -38.85 -38.73
C SER A 566 47.09 -37.37 -39.06
N ASP A 567 46.30 -36.92 -40.04
CA ASP A 567 46.27 -35.52 -40.49
C ASP A 567 45.70 -34.59 -39.42
N ALA A 568 44.81 -35.11 -38.57
CA ALA A 568 44.33 -34.39 -37.40
C ALA A 568 45.44 -34.00 -36.43
N LEU A 569 46.40 -34.90 -36.21
CA LEU A 569 47.52 -34.64 -35.32
C LEU A 569 48.50 -33.64 -35.95
N THR A 570 48.71 -33.72 -37.27
CA THR A 570 49.57 -32.82 -38.04
C THR A 570 49.01 -31.39 -38.07
N ASP A 571 47.72 -31.23 -38.39
CA ASP A 571 47.04 -29.93 -38.41
C ASP A 571 46.99 -29.30 -37.00
N LEU A 572 46.77 -30.11 -35.95
CA LEU A 572 46.89 -29.64 -34.56
C LEU A 572 48.30 -29.16 -34.23
N LEU A 573 49.33 -29.88 -34.66
CA LEU A 573 50.72 -29.51 -34.43
C LEU A 573 51.10 -28.23 -35.18
N GLU A 574 50.64 -28.04 -36.42
CA GLU A 574 50.85 -26.80 -37.19
C GLU A 574 50.13 -25.59 -36.59
N ILE A 575 48.95 -25.77 -35.99
CA ILE A 575 48.21 -24.67 -35.34
C ILE A 575 48.82 -24.29 -33.98
N LEU A 576 49.37 -25.27 -33.26
CA LEU A 576 49.93 -25.12 -31.90
C LEU A 576 51.41 -24.73 -31.88
N LEU A 577 52.19 -25.08 -32.90
CA LEU A 577 53.59 -24.65 -33.05
C LEU A 577 53.64 -23.40 -33.96
N PRO A 578 54.35 -22.33 -33.58
CA PRO A 578 54.38 -21.08 -34.34
C PRO A 578 55.11 -21.16 -35.68
#